data_AF-A0A7C3D867-F1
#
_entry.id   AF-A0A7C3D867-F1
#
_cell.length_a   1.000
_cell.length_b   1.000
_cell.length_c   1.000
_cell.angle_alpha   90.00
_cell.angle_beta   90.00
_cell.angle_gamma   90.00
#
_symmetry.space_group_name_H-M   'P 1'
#
loop_
_entity.id
_entity.type
_entity.pdbx_description
1 polymer ?
#
loop_
_entity_poly.entity_id
_entity_poly.type
_entity_poly.pdbx_seq_one_letter_code
_entity_poly.pdbx_strand_id
1 'polypeptide(L)'
;GHAHQAIVTGGGAASMRHTELVWINTMIGNIKTALHGTYHAINKRHLPRYLAEFCYRFNRRFQLEDLLPRLAYAAVRTPPMPQRLLSLAEPWG
;
A
#
# COMPACT_ATOMS: atom_id res chain seq x y z
N GLY A 1 -12.23 -18.46 0.32
CA GLY A 1 -12.93 -17.43 1.12
C GLY A 1 -12.17 -17.22 2.40
N HIS A 2 -12.03 -15.98 2.87
CA HIS A 2 -11.41 -15.68 4.16
C HIS A 2 -12.49 -15.60 5.24
N ALA A 3 -12.25 -16.20 6.41
CA ALA A 3 -13.15 -16.08 7.54
C ALA A 3 -13.11 -14.63 8.06
N HIS A 4 -14.27 -13.96 8.05
CA HIS A 4 -14.40 -12.61 8.58
C HIS A 4 -14.86 -12.69 10.05
N GLN A 5 -14.08 -12.10 10.95
CA GLN A 5 -14.45 -11.96 12.36
C GLN A 5 -14.76 -10.49 12.63
N ALA A 6 -15.99 -10.21 13.05
CA ALA A 6 -16.39 -8.87 13.49
C ALA A 6 -16.02 -8.68 14.98
N ILE A 7 -15.37 -7.56 15.30
CA ILE A 7 -15.03 -7.17 16.67
C ILE A 7 -15.82 -5.90 17.01
N VAL A 8 -16.70 -5.98 18.01
CA VAL A 8 -17.49 -4.84 18.48
C VAL A 8 -16.70 -4.12 19.56
N THR A 9 -16.20 -2.93 19.25
CA THR A 9 -15.18 -2.24 20.07
C THR A 9 -15.75 -1.18 21.03
N GLY A 10 -17.06 -0.92 20.99
CA GLY A 10 -17.74 0.05 21.88
C GLY A 10 -17.31 1.53 21.73
N GLY A 11 -16.24 1.81 20.98
CA GLY A 11 -15.65 3.13 20.78
C GLY A 11 -14.71 3.59 21.90
N GLY A 12 -14.05 4.73 21.69
CA GLY A 12 -13.21 5.40 22.68
C GLY A 12 -11.87 4.73 22.97
N ALA A 13 -11.11 5.28 23.93
CA ALA A 13 -9.76 4.83 24.25
C ALA A 13 -9.70 3.37 24.75
N ALA A 14 -10.79 2.87 25.35
CA ALA A 14 -10.90 1.48 25.81
C ALA A 14 -10.80 0.47 24.64
N SER A 15 -11.21 0.86 23.43
CA SER A 15 -11.09 0.03 22.24
C SER A 15 -9.64 -0.32 21.88
N MET A 16 -8.66 0.51 22.26
CA MET A 16 -7.24 0.25 22.02
C MET A 16 -6.66 -0.89 22.86
N ARG A 17 -7.47 -1.50 23.75
CA ARG A 17 -7.12 -2.76 24.41
C ARG A 17 -7.18 -3.96 23.46
N HIS A 18 -7.93 -3.85 22.37
CA HIS A 18 -7.98 -4.87 21.32
C HIS A 18 -6.65 -4.86 20.55
N THR A 19 -5.95 -5.98 20.57
CA THR A 19 -4.65 -6.14 19.91
C THR A 19 -4.75 -5.87 18.40
N GLU A 20 -5.89 -6.18 17.79
CA GLU A 20 -6.18 -5.94 16.38
C GLU A 20 -6.17 -4.45 16.05
N LEU A 21 -6.75 -3.59 16.91
CA LEU A 21 -6.76 -2.15 16.71
C LEU A 21 -5.38 -1.52 16.91
N VAL A 22 -4.56 -2.09 17.80
CA VAL A 22 -3.15 -1.68 17.94
C VAL A 22 -2.39 -1.94 16.64
N TRP A 23 -2.50 -3.15 16.08
CA TRP A 23 -1.85 -3.49 14.81
C TRP A 23 -2.37 -2.65 13.64
N ILE A 24 -3.67 -2.37 13.58
CA ILE A 24 -4.25 -1.48 12.56
C ILE A 24 -3.65 -0.07 12.68
N ASN A 25 -3.55 0.48 13.89
CA ASN A 25 -2.97 1.80 14.09
C ASN A 25 -1.48 1.84 13.71
N THR A 26 -0.73 0.80 14.06
CA THR A 26 0.67 0.64 13.63
C THR A 26 0.77 0.59 12.10
N MET A 27 -0.12 -0.17 11.44
CA MET A 27 -0.18 -0.24 9.97
C MET A 27 -0.47 1.12 9.34
N ILE A 28 -1.44 1.87 9.87
CA ILE A 28 -1.77 3.22 9.41
C ILE A 28 -0.58 4.16 9.61
N GLY A 29 0.10 4.07 10.76
CA GLY A 29 1.34 4.82 11.03
C GLY A 29 2.42 4.52 10.00
N ASN A 30 2.64 3.24 9.67
CA ASN A 30 3.59 2.82 8.65
C ASN A 30 3.24 3.36 7.26
N ILE A 31 1.96 3.33 6.88
CA ILE A 31 1.48 3.92 5.62
C ILE A 31 1.81 5.42 5.59
N LYS A 32 1.46 6.16 6.66
CA LYS A 32 1.72 7.61 6.74
C LYS A 32 3.21 7.91 6.57
N THR A 33 4.07 7.19 7.29
CA THR A 33 5.53 7.36 7.21
C THR A 33 6.06 7.03 5.82
N ALA A 34 5.60 5.94 5.20
CA ALA A 34 6.02 5.56 3.86
C ALA A 34 5.61 6.60 2.81
N LEU A 35 4.39 7.11 2.88
CA LEU A 35 3.91 8.14 1.95
C LEU A 35 4.70 9.45 2.09
N HIS A 36 4.92 9.91 3.32
CA HIS A 36 5.66 11.13 3.60
C HIS A 36 7.15 11.02 3.25
N GLY A 37 7.75 9.83 3.40
CA GLY A 37 9.15 9.59 3.06
C GLY A 37 9.41 9.39 1.56
N THR A 38 8.43 8.92 0.80
CA THR A 38 8.60 8.58 -0.63
C THR A 38 8.19 9.71 -1.56
N TYR A 39 7.13 10.44 -1.22
CA TYR A 39 6.56 11.46 -2.11
C TYR A 39 6.72 12.85 -1.50
N HIS A 40 7.18 13.81 -2.31
CA HIS A 40 7.30 15.21 -1.91
C HIS A 40 5.93 15.84 -1.59
N ALA A 41 4.87 15.46 -2.32
CA ALA A 41 3.51 15.86 -2.06
C ALA A 41 2.53 14.74 -2.41
N ILE A 42 1.51 14.55 -1.57
CA ILE A 42 0.46 13.56 -1.79
C ILE A 42 -0.65 14.19 -2.62
N ASN A 43 -0.88 13.66 -3.82
CA ASN A 43 -2.02 14.04 -4.67
C ASN A 43 -3.09 12.94 -4.63
N LYS A 44 -4.35 13.35 -4.41
CA LYS A 44 -5.52 12.44 -4.42
C LYS A 44 -5.64 11.65 -5.73
N ARG A 45 -5.22 12.22 -6.86
CA ARG A 45 -5.22 11.56 -8.18
C ARG A 45 -4.46 10.23 -8.17
N HIS A 46 -3.32 10.19 -7.48
CA HIS A 46 -2.41 9.04 -7.49
C HIS A 46 -2.53 8.18 -6.23
N LEU A 47 -3.47 8.50 -5.32
CA LEU A 47 -3.64 7.78 -4.06
C LEU A 47 -3.80 6.26 -4.24
N PRO A 48 -4.57 5.75 -5.22
CA PRO A 48 -4.65 4.31 -5.47
C PRO A 48 -3.29 3.70 -5.81
N ARG A 49 -2.46 4.39 -6.60
CA ARG A 49 -1.12 3.93 -6.98
C ARG A 49 -0.17 3.92 -5.78
N TYR A 50 -0.24 4.95 -4.94
CA TYR A 50 0.58 5.04 -3.73
C TYR A 50 0.28 3.90 -2.74
N LEU A 51 -1.01 3.61 -2.54
CA LEU A 51 -1.43 2.50 -1.68
C LEU A 51 -1.06 1.14 -2.28
N ALA A 52 -1.19 0.97 -3.60
CA ALA A 52 -0.76 -0.25 -4.28
C ALA A 52 0.75 -0.49 -4.14
N GLU A 53 1.57 0.56 -4.28
CA GLU A 53 3.02 0.48 -4.05
C GLU A 53 3.31 0.08 -2.59
N PHE A 54 2.67 0.72 -1.62
CA PHE A 54 2.83 0.38 -0.21
C PHE A 54 2.51 -1.09 0.04
N CYS A 55 1.35 -1.59 -0.42
CA CYS A 55 0.97 -2.99 -0.28
C CYS A 55 1.98 -3.93 -0.94
N TYR A 56 2.46 -3.58 -2.14
CA TYR A 56 3.45 -4.37 -2.86
C TYR A 56 4.75 -4.54 -2.07
N ARG A 57 5.23 -3.46 -1.43
CA ARG A 57 6.45 -3.45 -0.61
C ARG A 57 6.23 -4.09 0.75
N PHE A 58 5.13 -3.75 1.43
CA PHE A 58 4.81 -4.25 2.76
C PHE A 58 4.65 -5.77 2.81
N ASN A 59 3.98 -6.34 1.81
CA ASN A 59 3.78 -7.79 1.69
C ASN A 59 5.09 -8.55 1.41
N ARG A 60 6.14 -7.85 0.96
CA ARG A 60 7.47 -8.41 0.65
C ARG A 60 8.58 -7.87 1.56
N ARG A 61 8.24 -7.22 2.67
CA ARG A 61 9.22 -6.54 3.55
C ARG A 61 10.31 -7.45 4.13
N PHE A 62 10.10 -8.77 4.12
CA PHE A 62 11.06 -9.76 4.60
C PHE A 62 11.85 -10.46 3.48
N GLN A 63 11.60 -10.11 2.22
CA GLN A 63 12.23 -10.67 1.03
C GLN A 63 12.66 -9.51 0.12
N LEU A 64 13.48 -8.60 0.67
CA LEU A 64 13.81 -7.36 -0.03
C LEU A 64 14.81 -7.63 -1.16
N GLU A 65 15.67 -8.63 -1.02
CA GLU A 65 16.61 -9.07 -2.06
C GLU A 65 15.91 -9.44 -3.37
N ASP A 66 14.66 -9.91 -3.31
CA ASP A 66 13.87 -10.29 -4.48
C ASP A 66 13.29 -9.09 -5.25
N LEU A 67 13.31 -7.89 -4.68
CA LEU A 67 12.64 -6.73 -5.26
C LEU A 67 13.25 -6.34 -6.61
N LEU A 68 14.59 -6.29 -6.68
CA LEU A 68 15.33 -5.93 -7.89
C LEU A 68 15.20 -7.00 -9.00
N PRO A 69 15.43 -8.30 -8.74
CA PRO A 69 15.19 -9.34 -9.74
C PRO A 69 13.77 -9.32 -10.30
N ARG A 70 12.75 -9.10 -9.46
CA ARG A 70 11.35 -9.00 -9.90
C ARG A 70 11.09 -7.79 -10.76
N LEU A 71 11.67 -6.65 -10.40
CA LEU A 71 11.57 -5.43 -11.22
C LEU A 71 12.21 -5.66 -12.59
N ALA A 72 13.41 -6.25 -12.63
CA ALA A 72 14.08 -6.60 -13.88
C ALA A 72 13.24 -7.57 -14.72
N TYR A 73 12.70 -8.61 -14.11
CA TYR A 73 11.81 -9.57 -14.76
C TYR A 73 10.56 -8.90 -15.37
N ALA A 74 9.92 -7.99 -14.63
CA ALA A 74 8.77 -7.24 -15.12
C ALA A 74 9.15 -6.27 -16.24
N ALA A 75 10.29 -5.57 -16.12
CA ALA A 75 10.75 -4.60 -17.10
C ALA A 75 11.07 -5.24 -18.46
N VAL A 76 11.69 -6.42 -18.48
CA VAL A 76 12.02 -7.14 -19.73
C VAL A 76 10.76 -7.69 -20.43
N ARG A 77 9.70 -7.99 -19.68
CA ARG A 77 8.47 -8.61 -20.20
C ARG A 77 7.34 -7.64 -20.49
N THR A 78 7.42 -6.41 -19.99
CA THR A 78 6.39 -5.40 -20.19
C THR A 78 6.77 -4.56 -21.40
N PRO A 79 5.92 -4.45 -22.43
CA PRO A 79 6.20 -3.57 -23.56
C PRO A 79 6.29 -2.12 -23.07
N PRO A 80 7.08 -1.26 -23.74
CA PRO A 80 7.19 0.15 -23.36
C PRO A 80 5.82 0.81 -23.40
N MET A 81 5.43 1.45 -22.29
CA MET A 81 4.15 2.11 -22.13
C MET A 81 4.34 3.62 -21.94
N PRO A 82 3.99 4.46 -22.94
CA PRO A 82 4.03 5.90 -22.80
C PRO A 82 3.14 6.38 -21.64
N GLN A 83 3.48 7.53 -21.05
CA GLN A 83 2.77 8.10 -19.90
C GLN A 83 1.26 8.24 -20.13
N ARG A 84 0.85 8.57 -21.36
CA ARG A 84 -0.56 8.67 -21.76
C ARG A 84 -1.34 7.37 -21.55
N LEU A 85 -0.71 6.22 -21.79
CA LEU A 85 -1.37 4.93 -21.59
C LEU A 85 -1.33 4.52 -20.11
N LEU A 86 -0.27 4.89 -19.38
CA LEU A 86 -0.18 4.66 -17.93
C LEU A 86 -1.22 5.44 -17.12
N SER A 87 -1.67 6.61 -17.61
CA SER A 87 -2.72 7.39 -16.95
C SER A 87 -4.11 6.78 -17.10
N LEU A 88 -4.34 5.92 -18.11
CA LEU A 88 -5.62 5.19 -18.28
C LEU A 88 -5.93 4.24 -17.12
N ALA A 89 -4.90 3.78 -16.41
CA ALA A 89 -5.07 2.97 -15.20
C ALA A 89 -5.51 3.80 -13.98
N GLU A 90 -5.45 5.13 -14.06
CA GLU A 90 -5.95 6.02 -13.03
C GLU A 90 -7.44 6.29 -13.27
N PRO A 91 -8.28 6.35 -12.22
CA PRO A 91 -9.73 6.52 -12.35
C PRO A 91 -10.19 7.85 -13.01
N TRP A 92 -9.27 8.69 -13.45
CA TRP A 92 -9.53 10.04 -13.95
C TRP A 92 -9.11 10.27 -15.42
N GLY A 93 -8.43 9.30 -16.07
CA GLY A 93 -7.97 9.42 -17.46
C GLY A 93 -6.77 10.35 -17.67
#